data_AF-A0A7Y9MJL8-F1
#
_entry.id   AF-A0A7Y9MJL8-F1
#
_cell.length_a   1.000
_cell.length_b   1.000
_cell.length_c   1.000
_cell.angle_alpha   90.00
_cell.angle_beta   90.00
_cell.angle_gamma   90.00
#
_symmetry.space_group_name_H-M   'P 1'
#
loop_
_entity.id
_entity.type
_entity.pdbx_description
1 polymer ?
#
loop_
_entity_poly.entity_id
_entity_poly.type
_entity_poly.pdbx_seq_one_letter_code
_entity_poly.pdbx_strand_id
1 'polypeptide(L)' 'MRQGDPFRAYYVTVIVVAILSIGLGLLVANLTGQYVGVFFAQILIAGLLAAWYMSIKKRVTASK' A
#
# COMPACT_ATOMS: atom_id res chain seq x y z
N MET A 1 19.25 -12.36 18.92
CA MET A 1 18.78 -11.37 17.93
C MET A 1 17.27 -11.33 18.02
N ARG A 2 16.70 -10.26 18.57
CA ARG A 2 15.25 -10.10 18.83
C ARG A 2 14.55 -10.09 17.47
N GLN A 3 13.74 -11.12 17.22
CA GLN A 3 12.86 -11.25 16.06
C GLN A 3 11.84 -10.10 16.15
N GLY A 4 12.18 -8.95 15.56
CA GLY A 4 11.32 -7.76 15.56
C GLY A 4 10.00 -8.11 14.88
N ASP A 5 8.90 -7.79 15.54
CA ASP A 5 7.55 -8.23 15.17
C ASP A 5 7.32 -8.12 13.64
N PRO A 6 7.09 -9.23 12.92
CA PRO A 6 6.93 -9.23 11.46
C PRO A 6 5.77 -8.34 11.00
N PHE A 7 4.78 -8.14 11.88
CA PHE A 7 3.69 -7.19 11.67
C PHE A 7 4.16 -5.73 11.64
N ARG A 8 5.09 -5.33 12.51
CA ARG A 8 5.58 -3.94 12.59
C ARG A 8 6.40 -3.59 11.36
N ALA A 9 7.29 -4.48 10.92
CA ALA A 9 8.03 -4.32 9.67
C ALA A 9 7.07 -4.21 8.46
N TYR A 10 6.03 -5.03 8.41
CA TYR A 10 5.01 -4.96 7.36
C TYR A 10 4.26 -3.61 7.32
N TYR A 11 3.75 -3.13 8.47
CA TYR A 11 3.06 -1.84 8.52
C TYR A 11 3.98 -0.69 8.10
N VAL A 12 5.23 -0.70 8.53
CA VAL A 12 6.23 0.29 8.10
C VAL A 12 6.44 0.22 6.59
N THR A 13 6.59 -0.97 6.02
CA THR A 13 6.73 -1.13 4.56
C THR A 13 5.51 -0.60 3.81
N VAL A 14 4.29 -0.90 4.28
CA VAL A 14 3.06 -0.38 3.66
C VAL A 14 3.00 1.15 3.72
N ILE A 15 3.36 1.76 4.86
CA ILE A 15 3.39 3.21 5.01
C ILE A 15 4.44 3.82 4.08
N VAL A 16 5.65 3.27 4.02
CA VAL A 16 6.72 3.75 3.15
C VAL A 16 6.32 3.63 1.68
N VAL A 17 5.76 2.50 1.26
CA VAL A 17 5.26 2.30 -0.10
C VAL A 17 4.13 3.28 -0.42
N ALA A 18 3.22 3.55 0.52
CA ALA A 18 2.15 4.52 0.34
C ALA A 18 2.71 5.93 0.14
N ILE A 19 3.65 6.38 0.98
CA ILE A 19 4.27 7.71 0.86
C ILE A 19 5.00 7.85 -0.48
N LEU A 20 5.78 6.85 -0.89
CA LEU A 20 6.48 6.84 -2.17
C LEU A 20 5.51 6.86 -3.35
N SER A 21 4.43 6.10 -3.29
CA SER A 21 3.39 6.06 -4.32
C SER A 21 2.63 7.39 -4.42
N ILE A 22 2.41 8.07 -3.29
CA ILE A 22 1.83 9.43 -3.25
C ILE A 22 2.76 10.43 -3.94
N GLY A 23 4.03 10.44 -3.56
CA GLY A 23 5.04 11.34 -4.13
C GLY A 23 5.23 11.14 -5.63
N LEU A 24 5.36 9.89 -6.09
CA LEU A 24 5.46 9.55 -7.52
C LEU A 24 4.20 9.94 -8.28
N GLY A 25 3.02 9.69 -7.69
CA GLY A 25 1.77 10.10 -8.31
C GLY A 25 1.68 11.61 -8.50
N LEU A 26 1.99 12.39 -7.45
CA LEU A 26 2.00 13.85 -7.55
C LEU A 26 3.01 14.36 -8.57
N LEU A 27 4.18 13.73 -8.68
CA LEU A 27 5.18 14.06 -9.69
C LEU A 27 4.65 13.83 -11.11
N VAL A 28 4.07 12.64 -11.37
CA VAL A 28 3.47 12.30 -12.68
C VAL A 28 2.31 13.23 -13.00
N ALA A 29 1.46 13.54 -12.02
CA ALA A 29 0.34 14.45 -12.18
C ALA A 29 0.79 15.87 -12.52
N ASN A 30 1.88 16.35 -11.91
CA ASN A 30 2.45 17.65 -12.23
C ASN A 30 3.04 17.69 -13.66
N LEU A 31 3.74 16.63 -14.06
CA LEU A 31 4.34 16.52 -15.40
C LEU A 31 3.31 16.35 -16.54
N THR A 32 2.18 15.70 -16.27
CA THR A 32 1.17 15.35 -17.28
C THR A 32 -0.10 16.21 -17.21
N GLY A 33 -0.28 16.98 -16.14
CA GLY A 33 -1.52 17.69 -15.84
C GLY A 33 -2.68 16.77 -15.40
N GLN A 34 -2.48 15.46 -15.29
CA GLN A 34 -3.54 14.47 -15.03
C GLN A 34 -3.70 14.14 -13.55
N TYR A 35 -3.93 15.15 -12.71
CA TYR A 35 -4.14 14.98 -11.26
C TYR A 35 -5.27 14.03 -10.90
N VAL A 36 -6.38 14.10 -11.64
CA VAL A 36 -7.58 13.29 -11.39
C VAL A 36 -7.32 11.80 -11.65
N GLY A 37 -6.65 11.46 -12.77
CA GLY A 37 -6.37 10.08 -13.12
C GLY A 37 -5.42 9.39 -12.13
N VAL A 38 -4.41 10.12 -11.66
CA VAL A 38 -3.47 9.61 -10.67
C VAL A 38 -4.13 9.40 -9.31
N PHE A 39 -5.04 10.29 -8.90
CA PHE A 39 -5.78 10.14 -7.66
C PHE A 39 -6.66 8.88 -7.65
N PHE A 40 -7.38 8.62 -8.76
CA PHE A 40 -8.16 7.40 -8.91
C PHE A 40 -7.27 6.14 -8.88
N ALA A 41 -6.12 6.18 -9.54
CA ALA A 41 -5.17 5.07 -9.52
C ALA A 41 -4.63 4.77 -8.11
N GLN A 42 -4.35 5.81 -7.31
CA GLN A 42 -3.90 5.65 -5.93
C GLN A 42 -4.96 5.02 -5.04
N ILE A 43 -6.23 5.44 -5.16
CA ILE A 43 -7.34 4.84 -4.41
C ILE A 43 -7.52 3.37 -4.79
N LEU A 44 -7.44 3.04 -6.08
CA LEU A 44 -7.52 1.66 -6.57
C LEU A 44 -6.42 0.78 -6.00
N ILE A 45 -5.17 1.25 -6.03
CA ILE A 45 -4.01 0.51 -5.51
C ILE A 45 -4.13 0.32 -4.00
N ALA A 46 -4.54 1.36 -3.26
CA ALA A 46 -4.74 1.28 -1.82
C ALA A 46 -5.84 0.28 -1.44
N GLY A 47 -6.97 0.29 -2.16
CA GLY A 47 -8.06 -0.67 -1.98
C GLY A 47 -7.63 -2.11 -2.29
N LEU A 48 -6.85 -2.31 -3.36
CA LEU A 48 -6.35 -3.62 -3.74
C LEU A 48 -5.36 -4.18 -2.70
N LEU A 49 -4.46 -3.35 -2.16
CA LEU A 49 -3.55 -3.72 -1.08
C LEU A 49 -4.32 -4.10 0.20
N ALA A 50 -5.34 -3.32 0.57
CA ALA A 50 -6.17 -3.61 1.73
C ALA A 50 -6.95 -4.92 1.58
N ALA A 51 -7.51 -5.17 0.39
CA ALA A 51 -8.21 -6.41 0.07
C ALA A 51 -7.27 -7.63 0.07
N TRP A 52 -6.07 -7.48 -0.51
CA TRP A 52 -5.05 -8.52 -0.50
C TRP A 52 -4.59 -8.85 0.93
N TYR A 53 -4.41 -7.84 1.78
CA TYR A 53 -4.11 -8.04 3.20
C TYR A 53 -5.22 -8.80 3.94
N MET A 54 -6.49 -8.43 3.76
CA MET A 54 -7.60 -9.17 4.35
C MET A 54 -7.65 -10.63 3.87
N SER A 55 -7.35 -10.87 2.60
CA SER A 55 -7.29 -12.22 2.02
C SER A 55 -6.16 -13.05 2.64
N ILE A 56 -4.96 -12.50 2.78
CA ILE A 56 -3.84 -13.16 3.44
C ILE A 56 -4.15 -13.41 4.92
N LYS A 57 -4.65 -12.41 5.65
CA LYS A 57 -5.01 -12.57 7.06
C LYS A 57 -6.05 -13.68 7.24
N LYS A 58 -7.08 -13.74 6.40
CA LYS A 58 -8.06 -14.83 6.41
C LYS A 58 -7.42 -16.20 6.17
N ARG A 59 -6.54 -16.32 5.16
CA ARG A 59 -5.86 -17.59 4.88
C ARG A 59 -4.95 -18.05 6.02
N VAL A 60 -4.21 -17.13 6.63
CA VAL A 60 -3.30 -17.45 7.74
C VAL A 60 -4.06 -17.82 9.02
N THR A 61 -5.19 -17.15 9.30
CA THR A 61 -6.03 -17.48 10.46
C THR A 61 -6.83 -18.76 10.25
N ALA A 62 -7.27 -19.08 9.02
CA ALA A 62 -7.97 -20.33 8.73
C ALA A 62 -7.05 -21.57 8.72
N SER A 63 -5.73 -21.38 8.64
CA SER A 63 -4.74 -22.45 8.64
C SER A 63 -4.20 -22.80 10.04
N LYS A 64 -4.77 -22.22 11.09
CA LYS A 64 -4.38 -22.40 12.49
C LYS A 64 -5.52 -23.03 13.27
#